data_AF-A0A0M2LUP3-F1
#
_entry.id   AF-A0A0M2LUP3-F1
#
_cell.length_a   1.000
_cell.length_b   1.000
_cell.length_c   1.000
_cell.angle_alpha   90.00
_cell.angle_beta   90.00
_cell.angle_gamma   90.00
#
_symmetry.space_group_name_H-M   'P 1'
#
loop_
_entity.id
_entity.type
_entity.pdbx_description
1 polymer ?
#
loop_
_entity_poly.entity_id
_entity_poly.type
_entity_poly.pdbx_seq_one_letter_code
_entity_poly.pdbx_strand_id
1 'polypeptide(L)'
;VAAASAASASVAVAVAEQLDRTSRIIAASADPADMRRRMGAAALQLDGASDPARSARWRAVVASRLPDQRWPARDLRVVAVDAADGSPVVFDRDNGIELADAVAASCASGAPHRACGRSFIDGGYRRNENADLAVGSERVLVLSPFGGRTRHPIEWRMQLAAQADDLRAAGSTVEVVGPDEEAARLIGANAMDPSLRPGAARAGFAQGVGLADRLGAFWG
;
A
#
# COMPACT_ATOMS: atom_id res chain seq x y z
N VAL A 1 21.79 7.73 22.43
CA VAL A 1 20.38 7.93 22.85
C VAL A 1 19.80 9.23 22.26
N ALA A 2 20.43 10.40 22.44
CA ALA A 2 19.93 11.68 21.89
C ALA A 2 19.80 11.73 20.35
N ALA A 3 20.77 11.19 19.60
CA ALA A 3 20.72 11.18 18.13
C ALA A 3 19.61 10.26 17.56
N ALA A 4 19.34 9.13 18.22
CA ALA A 4 18.24 8.23 17.86
C ALA A 4 16.87 8.86 18.19
N SER A 5 16.78 9.60 19.29
CA SER A 5 15.59 10.38 19.66
C SER A 5 15.32 11.52 18.67
N ALA A 6 16.35 12.23 18.21
CA ALA A 6 16.21 13.29 17.22
C ALA A 6 15.81 12.76 15.84
N ALA A 7 16.38 11.63 15.40
CA ALA A 7 16.01 10.97 14.14
C ALA A 7 14.56 10.43 14.17
N SER A 8 14.12 9.89 15.32
CA SER A 8 12.73 9.47 15.52
C SER A 8 11.75 10.65 15.43
N ALA A 9 12.09 11.78 16.06
CA ALA A 9 11.31 13.00 15.98
C ALA A 9 11.22 13.56 14.54
N SER A 10 12.33 13.55 13.79
CA SER A 10 12.31 14.02 12.39
C SER A 10 11.46 13.15 11.47
N VAL A 11 11.45 11.82 11.69
CA VAL A 11 10.59 10.90 10.93
C VAL A 11 9.12 11.15 11.27
N ALA A 12 8.78 11.35 12.55
CA ALA A 12 7.41 11.65 12.96
C ALA A 12 6.88 12.95 12.33
N VAL A 13 7.70 14.00 12.28
CA VAL A 13 7.36 15.27 11.61
C VAL A 13 7.14 15.06 10.11
N ALA A 14 8.05 14.38 9.42
CA ALA A 14 7.91 14.11 7.99
C ALA A 14 6.65 13.28 7.67
N VAL A 15 6.31 12.30 8.52
CA VAL A 15 5.07 11.52 8.39
C VAL A 15 3.85 12.42 8.59
N ALA A 16 3.84 13.27 9.61
CA ALA A 16 2.73 14.20 9.87
C ALA A 16 2.53 15.18 8.71
N GLU A 17 3.61 15.75 8.16
CA GLU A 17 3.55 16.63 6.99
C GLU A 17 3.03 15.91 5.74
N GLN A 18 3.45 14.66 5.52
CA GLN A 18 2.93 13.83 4.44
C GLN A 18 1.43 13.57 4.60
N LEU A 19 0.99 13.23 5.81
CA LEU A 19 -0.41 13.00 6.11
C LEU A 19 -1.24 14.27 5.89
N ASP A 20 -0.79 15.42 6.39
CA ASP A 20 -1.50 16.68 6.21
C ASP A 20 -1.59 17.09 4.73
N ARG A 21 -0.49 16.96 3.97
CA ARG A 21 -0.49 17.24 2.53
C ARG A 21 -1.48 16.36 1.78
N THR A 22 -1.44 15.05 2.03
CA THR A 22 -2.37 14.10 1.40
C THR A 22 -3.82 14.37 1.82
N SER A 23 -4.09 14.80 3.06
CA SER A 23 -5.43 15.19 3.53
C SER A 23 -5.95 16.36 2.73
N ARG A 24 -5.13 17.40 2.56
CA ARG A 24 -5.48 18.60 1.81
C ARG A 24 -5.76 18.28 0.33
N ILE A 25 -4.99 17.38 -0.27
CA ILE A 25 -5.24 16.93 -1.65
C ILE A 25 -6.56 16.18 -1.74
N ILE A 26 -6.82 15.21 -0.86
CA ILE A 26 -8.08 14.45 -0.84
C ILE A 26 -9.27 15.41 -0.71
N ALA A 27 -9.22 16.34 0.24
CA ALA A 27 -10.31 17.29 0.49
C ALA A 27 -10.56 18.26 -0.67
N ALA A 28 -9.52 18.58 -1.46
CA ALA A 28 -9.61 19.52 -2.58
C ALA A 28 -9.93 18.85 -3.93
N SER A 29 -10.01 17.52 -3.97
CA SER A 29 -10.26 16.75 -5.19
C SER A 29 -11.75 16.49 -5.39
N ALA A 30 -12.18 16.54 -6.65
CA ALA A 30 -13.57 16.28 -7.01
C ALA A 30 -13.91 14.78 -7.00
N ASP A 31 -12.96 13.95 -7.42
CA ASP A 31 -13.13 12.50 -7.60
C ASP A 31 -11.77 11.78 -7.45
N PRO A 32 -11.76 10.43 -7.43
CA PRO A 32 -10.52 9.65 -7.30
C PRO A 32 -9.49 9.89 -8.41
N ALA A 33 -9.91 10.18 -9.63
CA ALA A 33 -8.98 10.44 -10.74
C ALA A 33 -8.30 11.80 -10.57
N ASP A 34 -9.04 12.82 -10.15
CA ASP A 34 -8.48 14.12 -9.79
C ASP A 34 -7.54 14.03 -8.59
N MET A 35 -7.90 13.23 -7.57
CA MET A 35 -7.03 12.96 -6.43
C MET A 35 -5.70 12.35 -6.87
N ARG A 36 -5.71 11.30 -7.70
CA ARG A 36 -4.47 10.68 -8.18
C ARG A 36 -3.58 11.63 -8.98
N ARG A 37 -4.17 12.45 -9.88
CA ARG A 37 -3.43 13.48 -10.63
C ARG A 37 -2.73 14.47 -9.70
N ARG A 38 -3.47 14.98 -8.69
CA ARG A 38 -2.93 15.95 -7.73
C ARG A 38 -1.88 15.33 -6.81
N MET A 39 -2.07 14.07 -6.39
CA MET A 39 -1.06 13.32 -5.63
C MET A 39 0.22 13.15 -6.44
N GLY A 40 0.11 12.74 -7.71
CA GLY A 40 1.24 12.59 -8.62
C GLY A 40 2.01 13.89 -8.82
N ALA A 41 1.28 14.97 -9.15
CA ALA A 41 1.86 16.30 -9.29
C ALA A 41 2.56 16.77 -8.00
N ALA A 42 1.92 16.61 -6.84
CA ALA A 42 2.52 16.97 -5.56
C ALA A 42 3.77 16.15 -5.23
N ALA A 43 3.77 14.86 -5.54
CA ALA A 43 4.92 13.97 -5.33
C ALA A 43 6.11 14.35 -6.24
N LEU A 44 5.85 14.75 -7.49
CA LEU A 44 6.87 15.20 -8.43
C LEU A 44 7.55 16.52 -8.01
N GLN A 45 6.88 17.35 -7.19
CA GLN A 45 7.45 18.59 -6.65
C GLN A 45 8.25 18.40 -5.36
N LEU A 46 8.31 17.17 -4.81
CA LEU A 46 9.11 16.91 -3.62
C LEU A 46 10.61 16.99 -3.92
N ASP A 47 11.38 17.50 -2.96
CA ASP A 47 12.83 17.58 -3.07
C ASP A 47 13.43 16.20 -3.35
N GLY A 48 14.30 16.14 -4.38
CA GLY A 48 14.92 14.89 -4.80
C GLY A 48 13.99 13.92 -5.54
N ALA A 49 12.76 14.31 -5.92
CA ALA A 49 11.89 13.49 -6.76
C ALA A 49 12.54 13.12 -8.10
N SER A 50 13.37 14.00 -8.64
CA SER A 50 14.13 13.78 -9.87
C SER A 50 15.50 13.13 -9.66
N ASP A 51 15.95 12.89 -8.41
CA ASP A 51 17.25 12.27 -8.11
C ASP A 51 17.20 10.75 -8.41
N PRO A 52 17.90 10.26 -9.45
CA PRO A 52 17.93 8.83 -9.76
C PRO A 52 18.56 8.01 -8.64
N ALA A 53 19.51 8.58 -7.90
CA ALA A 53 20.18 7.89 -6.81
C ALA A 53 19.22 7.59 -5.65
N ARG A 54 18.19 8.42 -5.44
CA ARG A 54 17.13 8.13 -4.46
C ARG A 54 16.35 6.87 -4.82
N SER A 55 15.89 6.77 -6.07
CA SER A 55 15.16 5.57 -6.54
C SER A 55 16.05 4.34 -6.47
N ALA A 56 17.33 4.45 -6.83
CA ALA A 56 18.29 3.35 -6.71
C ALA A 56 18.51 2.90 -5.25
N ARG A 57 18.66 3.83 -4.31
CA ARG A 57 18.77 3.51 -2.87
C ARG A 57 17.51 2.83 -2.35
N TRP A 58 16.33 3.34 -2.70
CA TRP A 58 15.06 2.74 -2.29
C TRP A 58 14.88 1.33 -2.87
N ARG A 59 15.16 1.17 -4.16
CA ARG A 59 15.18 -0.14 -4.84
C ARG A 59 16.09 -1.13 -4.14
N ALA A 60 17.31 -0.73 -3.74
CA ALA A 60 18.23 -1.61 -3.04
C ALA A 60 17.68 -2.08 -1.67
N VAL A 61 17.03 -1.17 -0.92
CA VAL A 61 16.36 -1.52 0.34
C VAL A 61 15.23 -2.52 0.11
N VAL A 62 14.40 -2.30 -0.90
CA VAL A 62 13.30 -3.22 -1.25
C VAL A 62 13.85 -4.57 -1.69
N ALA A 63 14.80 -4.59 -2.62
CA ALA A 63 15.45 -5.80 -3.11
C ALA A 63 16.04 -6.65 -1.97
N SER A 64 16.68 -6.03 -0.98
CA SER A 64 17.26 -6.73 0.17
C SER A 64 16.25 -7.46 1.06
N ARG A 65 14.95 -7.13 0.94
CA ARG A 65 13.86 -7.73 1.72
C ARG A 65 13.11 -8.81 0.94
N LEU A 66 13.38 -8.96 -0.35
CA LEU A 66 12.76 -9.98 -1.18
C LEU A 66 13.56 -11.29 -1.09
N PRO A 67 12.90 -12.45 -0.91
CA PRO A 67 13.60 -13.74 -0.89
C PRO A 67 14.11 -14.15 -2.29
N ASP A 68 13.50 -13.65 -3.36
CA ASP A 68 13.91 -13.81 -4.76
C ASP A 68 13.64 -12.48 -5.50
N GLN A 69 14.49 -12.13 -6.45
CA GLN A 69 14.33 -10.93 -7.28
C GLN A 69 13.41 -11.15 -8.48
N ARG A 70 13.14 -12.41 -8.85
CA ARG A 70 12.31 -12.76 -10.00
C ARG A 70 10.83 -12.71 -9.64
N TRP A 71 10.02 -12.38 -10.64
CA TRP A 71 8.58 -12.57 -10.54
C TRP A 71 8.24 -14.04 -10.28
N PRO A 72 7.30 -14.33 -9.37
CA PRO A 72 6.83 -15.69 -9.18
C PRO A 72 6.07 -16.19 -10.42
N ALA A 73 6.00 -17.52 -10.57
CA ALA A 73 5.19 -18.12 -11.62
C ALA A 73 3.68 -17.96 -11.36
N ARG A 74 3.27 -17.81 -10.10
CA ARG A 74 1.89 -17.50 -9.71
C ARG A 74 1.51 -16.09 -10.16
N ASP A 75 0.23 -15.87 -10.45
CA ASP A 75 -0.29 -14.53 -10.76
C ASP A 75 -0.09 -13.61 -9.54
N LEU A 76 0.89 -12.71 -9.66
CA LEU A 76 1.18 -11.67 -8.69
C LEU A 76 0.99 -10.34 -9.39
N ARG A 77 0.10 -9.51 -8.82
CA ARG A 77 -0.18 -8.17 -9.29
C ARG A 77 0.29 -7.16 -8.27
N VAL A 78 1.10 -6.20 -8.70
CA VAL A 78 1.63 -5.12 -7.87
C VAL A 78 1.10 -3.79 -8.38
N VAL A 79 0.36 -3.08 -7.55
CA VAL A 79 -0.34 -1.84 -7.94
C VAL A 79 0.52 -0.60 -7.74
N ALA A 80 0.37 0.37 -8.63
CA ALA A 80 0.93 1.70 -8.51
C ALA A 80 0.03 2.72 -9.22
N VAL A 81 0.42 3.99 -9.18
CA VAL A 81 -0.19 5.06 -9.97
C VAL A 81 0.91 5.80 -10.71
N ASP A 82 0.72 6.08 -12.00
CA ASP A 82 1.63 6.94 -12.75
C ASP A 82 1.52 8.38 -12.24
N ALA A 83 2.66 8.95 -11.82
CA ALA A 83 2.69 10.28 -11.24
C ALA A 83 2.42 11.39 -12.26
N ALA A 84 2.62 11.13 -13.55
CA ALA A 84 2.46 12.14 -14.60
C ALA A 84 0.99 12.48 -14.87
N ASP A 85 0.11 11.47 -14.89
CA ASP A 85 -1.29 11.63 -15.29
C ASP A 85 -2.30 11.02 -14.30
N GLY A 86 -1.84 10.43 -13.20
CA GLY A 86 -2.69 9.79 -12.20
C GLY A 86 -3.36 8.50 -12.67
N SER A 87 -2.90 7.91 -13.78
CA SER A 87 -3.43 6.65 -14.28
C SER A 87 -3.07 5.49 -13.35
N PRO A 88 -4.03 4.61 -12.99
CA PRO A 88 -3.71 3.38 -12.28
C PRO A 88 -2.83 2.47 -13.12
N VAL A 89 -1.86 1.82 -12.48
CA VAL A 89 -0.98 0.82 -13.11
C VAL A 89 -1.01 -0.45 -12.29
N VAL A 90 -1.09 -1.59 -12.97
CA VAL A 90 -0.97 -2.92 -12.36
C VAL A 90 0.21 -3.59 -13.04
N PHE A 91 1.25 -3.88 -12.25
CA PHE A 91 2.44 -4.58 -12.71
C PHE A 91 2.29 -6.08 -12.48
N ASP A 92 2.73 -6.85 -13.47
CA ASP A 92 2.88 -8.30 -13.45
C ASP A 92 4.22 -8.69 -14.11
N ARG A 93 4.43 -10.00 -14.22
CA ARG A 93 5.64 -10.61 -14.81
C ARG A 93 5.85 -10.32 -16.29
N ASP A 94 4.81 -9.92 -17.01
CA ASP A 94 4.81 -9.74 -18.47
C ASP A 94 4.97 -8.27 -18.88
N ASN A 95 4.91 -7.33 -17.93
CA ASN A 95 5.03 -5.89 -18.21
C ASN A 95 6.49 -5.41 -18.39
N GLY A 96 7.50 -6.28 -18.21
CA GLY A 96 8.91 -5.95 -18.44
C GLY A 96 9.57 -5.06 -17.37
N ILE A 97 8.95 -4.92 -16.21
CA ILE A 97 9.51 -4.25 -15.02
C ILE A 97 10.08 -5.29 -14.05
N GLU A 98 11.19 -4.98 -13.39
CA GLU A 98 11.76 -5.84 -12.34
C GLU A 98 10.87 -5.85 -11.09
N LEU A 99 10.73 -6.99 -10.41
CA LEU A 99 9.85 -7.13 -9.24
C LEU A 99 10.20 -6.11 -8.14
N ALA A 100 11.50 -5.91 -7.89
CA ALA A 100 11.96 -4.93 -6.89
C ALA A 100 11.52 -3.49 -7.24
N ASP A 101 11.47 -3.14 -8.53
CA ASP A 101 11.02 -1.82 -8.98
C ASP A 101 9.50 -1.67 -8.89
N ALA A 102 8.74 -2.72 -9.24
CA ALA A 102 7.29 -2.73 -9.07
C ALA A 102 6.90 -2.57 -7.60
N VAL A 103 7.54 -3.31 -6.68
CA VAL A 103 7.30 -3.19 -5.24
C VAL A 103 7.74 -1.82 -4.71
N ALA A 104 8.90 -1.32 -5.16
CA ALA A 104 9.39 0.00 -4.76
C ALA A 104 8.43 1.12 -5.20
N ALA A 105 7.86 1.04 -6.40
CA ALA A 105 6.81 1.93 -6.88
C ALA A 105 5.53 1.82 -6.04
N SER A 106 5.09 0.60 -5.74
CA SER A 106 3.88 0.35 -4.95
C SER A 106 3.95 0.94 -3.55
N CYS A 107 5.14 1.05 -2.97
CA CYS A 107 5.39 1.61 -1.64
C CYS A 107 5.86 3.08 -1.66
N ALA A 108 5.78 3.78 -2.79
CA ALA A 108 6.26 5.15 -2.94
C ALA A 108 5.22 6.19 -2.47
N SER A 109 4.90 6.18 -1.17
CA SER A 109 3.89 7.10 -0.59
C SER A 109 4.38 8.53 -0.40
N GLY A 110 5.71 8.74 -0.37
CA GLY A 110 6.37 10.04 -0.39
C GLY A 110 6.76 10.48 -1.80
N ALA A 111 8.04 10.81 -2.02
CA ALA A 111 8.53 11.11 -3.37
C ALA A 111 8.49 9.86 -4.28
N PRO A 112 8.22 10.05 -5.59
CA PRO A 112 7.92 8.96 -6.51
C PRO A 112 9.12 8.03 -6.72
N HIS A 113 8.85 6.81 -7.16
CA HIS A 113 9.85 5.86 -7.59
C HIS A 113 10.01 5.91 -9.11
N ARG A 114 11.24 6.08 -9.60
CA ARG A 114 11.52 6.10 -11.04
C ARG A 114 11.92 4.71 -11.51
N ALA A 115 11.19 4.19 -12.48
CA ALA A 115 11.46 2.93 -13.16
C ALA A 115 11.00 3.01 -14.62
N CYS A 116 11.72 2.36 -15.53
CA CYS A 116 11.35 2.29 -16.96
C CYS A 116 11.04 3.66 -17.60
N GLY A 117 11.79 4.71 -17.23
CA GLY A 117 11.59 6.07 -17.75
C GLY A 117 10.38 6.83 -17.20
N ARG A 118 9.58 6.21 -16.32
CA ARG A 118 8.36 6.77 -15.70
C ARG A 118 8.57 6.99 -14.21
N SER A 119 7.67 7.76 -13.60
CA SER A 119 7.65 8.03 -12.15
C SER A 119 6.34 7.51 -11.57
N PHE A 120 6.41 6.70 -10.53
CA PHE A 120 5.25 6.05 -9.93
C PHE A 120 5.09 6.45 -8.47
N ILE A 121 3.85 6.56 -8.02
CA ILE A 121 3.48 6.73 -6.61
C ILE A 121 2.73 5.50 -6.11
N ASP A 122 2.59 5.45 -4.79
CA ASP A 122 1.96 4.36 -4.04
C ASP A 122 0.62 3.87 -4.62
N GLY A 123 0.46 2.54 -4.67
CA GLY A 123 -0.74 1.90 -5.20
C GLY A 123 -1.98 2.08 -4.33
N GLY A 124 -1.83 2.47 -3.07
CA GLY A 124 -2.95 2.80 -2.17
C GLY A 124 -3.78 4.00 -2.65
N TYR A 125 -3.23 4.85 -3.53
CA TYR A 125 -3.99 5.92 -4.17
C TYR A 125 -4.90 5.43 -5.32
N ARG A 126 -4.70 4.19 -5.83
CA ARG A 126 -5.64 3.55 -6.77
C ARG A 126 -6.94 3.21 -6.06
N ARG A 127 -6.84 2.40 -5.01
CA ARG A 127 -7.86 2.04 -4.00
C ARG A 127 -7.13 1.57 -2.74
N ASN A 128 -7.81 1.60 -1.59
CA ASN A 128 -7.19 1.34 -0.29
C ASN A 128 -6.55 -0.06 -0.20
N GLU A 129 -7.32 -1.12 -0.46
CA GLU A 129 -6.84 -2.51 -0.47
C GLU A 129 -6.66 -3.11 -1.88
N ASN A 130 -7.19 -2.48 -2.93
CA ASN A 130 -7.18 -2.99 -4.31
C ASN A 130 -7.79 -4.40 -4.47
N ALA A 131 -8.70 -4.78 -3.58
CA ALA A 131 -9.39 -6.07 -3.57
C ALA A 131 -10.23 -6.27 -4.84
N ASP A 132 -10.68 -5.19 -5.47
CA ASP A 132 -11.42 -5.22 -6.74
C ASP A 132 -10.63 -5.90 -7.89
N LEU A 133 -9.29 -5.98 -7.80
CA LEU A 133 -8.48 -6.71 -8.78
C LEU A 133 -8.69 -8.23 -8.74
N ALA A 134 -9.36 -8.75 -7.70
CA ALA A 134 -9.69 -10.16 -7.55
C ALA A 134 -11.02 -10.56 -8.22
N VAL A 135 -11.74 -9.63 -8.88
CA VAL A 135 -12.95 -9.94 -9.66
C VAL A 135 -12.68 -11.12 -10.59
N GLY A 136 -13.60 -12.09 -10.61
CA GLY A 136 -13.46 -13.36 -11.33
C GLY A 136 -12.92 -14.51 -10.47
N SER A 137 -12.48 -14.24 -9.24
CA SER A 137 -12.12 -15.29 -8.28
C SER A 137 -13.35 -15.80 -7.52
N GLU A 138 -13.47 -17.11 -7.31
CA GLU A 138 -14.55 -17.69 -6.50
C GLU A 138 -14.45 -17.27 -5.02
N ARG A 139 -13.23 -17.25 -4.48
CA ARG A 139 -12.94 -16.96 -3.07
C ARG A 139 -11.87 -15.91 -2.96
N VAL A 140 -12.12 -14.89 -2.16
CA VAL A 140 -11.20 -13.76 -1.95
C VAL A 140 -10.97 -13.57 -0.46
N LEU A 141 -9.72 -13.73 -0.03
CA LEU A 141 -9.26 -13.37 1.31
C LEU A 141 -8.53 -12.03 1.26
N VAL A 142 -9.02 -11.04 1.98
CA VAL A 142 -8.40 -9.72 2.08
C VAL A 142 -7.76 -9.54 3.45
N LEU A 143 -6.45 -9.27 3.47
CA LEU A 143 -5.72 -8.89 4.68
C LEU A 143 -5.65 -7.35 4.74
N SER A 144 -6.42 -6.72 5.62
CA SER A 144 -6.48 -5.26 5.76
C SER A 144 -5.85 -4.82 7.08
N PRO A 145 -4.56 -4.44 7.10
CA PRO A 145 -3.86 -4.08 8.35
C PRO A 145 -4.45 -2.86 9.05
N PHE A 146 -5.24 -2.04 8.33
CA PHE A 146 -5.94 -0.88 8.90
C PHE A 146 -7.43 -1.12 9.14
N GLY A 147 -7.93 -2.34 8.93
CA GLY A 147 -9.32 -2.71 9.18
C GLY A 147 -10.33 -2.01 8.27
N GLY A 148 -9.96 -1.76 7.01
CA GLY A 148 -10.82 -1.10 6.02
C GLY A 148 -11.06 0.40 6.25
N ARG A 149 -10.37 1.01 7.23
CA ARG A 149 -10.44 2.45 7.49
C ARG A 149 -9.96 3.23 6.25
N THR A 150 -10.60 4.36 6.01
CA THR A 150 -10.30 5.21 4.86
C THR A 150 -10.21 6.67 5.26
N ARG A 151 -9.37 7.42 4.53
CA ARG A 151 -9.35 8.89 4.53
C ARG A 151 -10.08 9.47 3.32
N HIS A 152 -10.39 8.64 2.33
CA HIS A 152 -11.14 9.03 1.14
C HIS A 152 -12.62 9.22 1.48
N PRO A 153 -13.30 10.19 0.86
CA PRO A 153 -14.75 10.33 0.97
C PRO A 153 -15.49 9.04 0.61
N ILE A 154 -16.55 8.72 1.37
CA ILE A 154 -17.26 7.43 1.26
C ILE A 154 -18.03 7.33 -0.06
N GLU A 155 -18.49 8.45 -0.58
CA GLU A 155 -19.15 8.59 -1.87
C GLU A 155 -18.26 8.16 -3.05
N TRP A 156 -16.94 8.18 -2.88
CA TRP A 156 -16.01 7.67 -3.90
C TRP A 156 -15.94 6.14 -3.94
N ARG A 157 -16.55 5.43 -2.96
CA ARG A 157 -16.62 3.97 -2.88
C ARG A 157 -15.24 3.28 -2.97
N MET A 158 -14.19 3.91 -2.44
CA MET A 158 -12.82 3.38 -2.48
C MET A 158 -12.46 2.48 -1.29
N GLN A 159 -13.19 2.59 -0.19
CA GLN A 159 -12.99 1.80 1.02
C GLN A 159 -13.23 0.30 0.82
N LEU A 160 -12.60 -0.53 1.64
CA LEU A 160 -12.70 -1.99 1.57
C LEU A 160 -14.14 -2.51 1.52
N ALA A 161 -15.04 -1.92 2.32
CA ALA A 161 -16.44 -2.35 2.35
C ALA A 161 -17.09 -2.29 0.96
N ALA A 162 -16.89 -1.20 0.22
CA ALA A 162 -17.42 -1.06 -1.13
C ALA A 162 -16.77 -2.05 -2.11
N GLN A 163 -15.45 -2.27 -2.00
CA GLN A 163 -14.74 -3.26 -2.83
C GLN A 163 -15.23 -4.70 -2.55
N ALA A 164 -15.48 -5.05 -1.29
CA ALA A 164 -16.00 -6.35 -0.90
C ALA A 164 -17.45 -6.54 -1.40
N ASP A 165 -18.27 -5.50 -1.35
CA ASP A 165 -19.63 -5.54 -1.91
C ASP A 165 -19.60 -5.73 -3.44
N ASP A 166 -18.71 -5.02 -4.14
CA ASP A 166 -18.51 -5.16 -5.59
C ASP A 166 -18.08 -6.61 -5.94
N LEU A 167 -17.17 -7.21 -5.17
CA LEU A 167 -16.74 -8.60 -5.34
C LEU A 167 -17.86 -9.61 -5.08
N ARG A 168 -18.64 -9.43 -4.01
CA ARG A 168 -19.79 -10.30 -3.70
C ARG A 168 -20.87 -10.20 -4.79
N ALA A 169 -21.13 -9.00 -5.29
CA ALA A 169 -22.05 -8.79 -6.40
C ALA A 169 -21.54 -9.47 -7.69
N ALA A 170 -20.22 -9.58 -7.86
CA ALA A 170 -19.59 -10.32 -8.95
C ALA A 170 -19.52 -11.85 -8.72
N GLY A 171 -20.07 -12.36 -7.60
CA GLY A 171 -20.17 -13.79 -7.31
C GLY A 171 -19.07 -14.37 -6.43
N SER A 172 -18.16 -13.54 -5.90
CA SER A 172 -17.11 -14.02 -5.00
C SER A 172 -17.63 -14.21 -3.57
N THR A 173 -17.13 -15.23 -2.87
CA THR A 173 -17.17 -15.29 -1.41
C THR A 173 -15.97 -14.52 -0.86
N VAL A 174 -16.23 -13.52 0.00
CA VAL A 174 -15.19 -12.59 0.48
C VAL A 174 -15.04 -12.67 1.99
N GLU A 175 -13.84 -13.03 2.44
CA GLU A 175 -13.41 -13.03 3.85
C GLU A 175 -12.41 -11.89 4.09
N VAL A 176 -12.62 -11.10 5.14
CA VAL A 176 -11.76 -9.97 5.49
C VAL A 176 -11.12 -10.22 6.85
N VAL A 177 -9.79 -10.13 6.90
CA VAL A 177 -9.00 -10.18 8.13
C VAL A 177 -8.43 -8.80 8.40
N GLY A 178 -8.98 -8.13 9.42
CA GLY A 178 -8.42 -6.91 10.00
C GLY A 178 -7.51 -7.21 11.20
N PRO A 179 -6.80 -6.22 11.74
CA PRO A 179 -6.05 -6.40 12.98
C PRO A 179 -7.02 -6.68 14.14
N ASP A 180 -6.65 -7.62 15.02
CA ASP A 180 -7.29 -7.74 16.34
C ASP A 180 -6.90 -6.56 17.26
N GLU A 181 -7.42 -6.53 18.49
CA GLU A 181 -7.16 -5.44 19.44
C GLU A 181 -5.68 -5.26 19.80
N GLU A 182 -4.88 -6.34 19.75
CA GLU A 182 -3.45 -6.29 20.06
C GLU A 182 -2.66 -5.77 18.85
N ALA A 183 -2.93 -6.29 17.65
CA ALA A 183 -2.35 -5.81 16.40
C ALA A 183 -2.73 -4.36 16.11
N ALA A 184 -3.97 -3.95 16.43
CA ALA A 184 -4.46 -2.59 16.21
C ALA A 184 -3.68 -1.55 17.03
N ARG A 185 -3.25 -1.91 18.24
CA ARG A 185 -2.41 -1.05 19.10
C ARG A 185 -0.99 -0.86 18.53
N LEU A 186 -0.49 -1.83 17.77
CA LEU A 186 0.84 -1.82 17.17
C LEU A 186 0.87 -1.13 15.79
N ILE A 187 -0.22 -1.21 15.02
CA ILE A 187 -0.34 -0.69 13.65
C ILE A 187 -0.92 0.75 13.63
N GLY A 188 -1.37 1.28 14.76
CA GLY A 188 -1.97 2.62 14.90
C GLY A 188 -0.98 3.80 14.76
N ALA A 189 -0.99 4.73 15.71
CA ALA A 189 -0.24 5.99 15.65
C ALA A 189 1.30 5.84 15.49
N ASN A 190 1.83 4.63 15.70
CA ASN A 190 3.26 4.32 15.66
C ASN A 190 3.65 3.37 14.51
N ALA A 191 2.83 3.23 13.46
CA ALA A 191 3.06 2.28 12.36
C ALA A 191 4.45 2.38 11.69
N MET A 192 5.11 3.54 11.81
CA MET A 192 6.44 3.79 11.25
C MET A 192 7.60 3.59 12.24
N ASP A 193 7.33 3.21 13.50
CA ASP A 193 8.36 2.88 14.48
C ASP A 193 8.96 1.48 14.20
N PRO A 194 10.25 1.40 13.80
CA PRO A 194 10.89 0.13 13.51
C PRO A 194 10.98 -0.80 14.73
N SER A 195 10.96 -0.26 15.95
CA SER A 195 11.04 -1.03 17.20
C SER A 195 9.83 -1.94 17.41
N LEU A 196 8.69 -1.59 16.81
CA LEU A 196 7.44 -2.35 16.92
C LEU A 196 7.37 -3.55 15.97
N ARG A 197 8.25 -3.63 14.95
CA ARG A 197 8.19 -4.68 13.92
C ARG A 197 8.20 -6.11 14.49
N PRO A 198 9.07 -6.48 15.45
CA PRO A 198 9.04 -7.84 16.00
C PRO A 198 7.74 -8.16 16.76
N GLY A 199 7.18 -7.17 17.46
CA GLY A 199 5.90 -7.30 18.15
C GLY A 199 4.75 -7.50 17.17
N ALA A 200 4.68 -6.65 16.15
CA ALA A 200 3.65 -6.74 15.10
C ALA A 200 3.71 -8.09 14.35
N ALA A 201 4.91 -8.58 14.04
CA ALA A 201 5.08 -9.88 13.39
C ALA A 201 4.58 -11.05 14.26
N ARG A 202 4.88 -11.04 15.57
CA ARG A 202 4.40 -12.08 16.50
C ARG A 202 2.89 -12.02 16.70
N ALA A 203 2.33 -10.82 16.84
CA ALA A 203 0.89 -10.63 16.99
C ALA A 203 0.15 -11.12 15.74
N GLY A 204 0.60 -10.72 14.54
CA GLY A 204 0.01 -11.20 13.28
C GLY A 204 0.14 -12.72 13.09
N PHE A 205 1.25 -13.32 13.51
CA PHE A 205 1.42 -14.78 13.49
C PHE A 205 0.42 -15.48 14.43
N ALA A 206 0.31 -15.01 15.68
CA ALA A 206 -0.62 -15.57 16.66
C ALA A 206 -2.09 -15.44 16.19
N GLN A 207 -2.46 -14.28 15.63
CA GLN A 207 -3.77 -14.07 15.02
C GLN A 207 -4.00 -15.05 13.86
N GLY A 208 -3.02 -15.22 12.97
CA GLY A 208 -3.09 -16.16 11.85
C GLY A 208 -3.31 -17.61 12.30
N VAL A 209 -2.62 -18.04 13.37
CA VAL A 209 -2.82 -19.37 13.97
C VAL A 209 -4.25 -19.52 14.50
N GLY A 210 -4.78 -18.52 15.22
CA GLY A 210 -6.15 -18.55 15.73
C GLY A 210 -7.23 -18.54 14.63
N LEU A 211 -6.89 -18.04 13.44
CA LEU A 211 -7.79 -18.00 12.28
C LEU A 211 -7.66 -19.23 11.37
N ALA A 212 -6.66 -20.09 11.58
CA ALA A 212 -6.29 -21.15 10.65
C ALA A 212 -7.44 -22.10 10.34
N ASP A 213 -8.19 -22.56 11.35
CA ASP A 213 -9.31 -23.50 11.15
C ASP A 213 -10.45 -22.85 10.35
N ARG A 214 -10.80 -21.61 10.68
CA ARG A 214 -11.86 -20.84 9.99
C ARG A 214 -11.48 -20.58 8.53
N LEU A 215 -10.25 -20.13 8.30
CA LEU A 215 -9.76 -19.84 6.96
C LEU A 215 -9.55 -21.13 6.15
N GLY A 216 -9.16 -22.24 6.81
CA GLY A 216 -9.12 -23.56 6.19
C GLY A 216 -10.49 -23.96 5.65
N ALA A 217 -11.53 -23.88 6.48
CA ALA A 217 -12.90 -24.17 6.06
C ALA A 217 -13.40 -23.24 4.94
N PHE A 218 -12.97 -21.98 4.92
CA PHE A 218 -13.27 -21.05 3.82
C PHE A 218 -12.66 -21.52 2.49
N TRP A 219 -11.45 -22.07 2.50
CA TRP A 219 -10.75 -22.54 1.29
C TRP A 219 -11.11 -23.96 0.85
N GLY A 220 -11.77 -24.75 1.68
CA GLY A 220 -12.14 -26.14 1.39
C GLY A 220 -10.98 -27.10 1.58
#